data_AF-A0A2V4CWI6-F1
#
_entry.id   AF-A0A2V4CWI6-F1
#
_cell.length_a   1.000
_cell.length_b   1.000
_cell.length_c   1.000
_cell.angle_alpha   90.00
_cell.angle_beta   90.00
_cell.angle_gamma   90.00
#
_symmetry.space_group_name_H-M   'P 1'
#
loop_
_entity.id
_entity.type
_entity.pdbx_description
1 polymer ?
#
loop_
_entity_poly.entity_id
_entity_poly.type
_entity_poly.pdbx_seq_one_letter_code
_entity_poly.pdbx_strand_id
1 'polypeptide(L)'
;MKFNPKLKQEIEKYKGYVIIVEGKKDINSMKSLGFEKVYAIHQTGISLRERIEEISNSIEKKDKICILTDIDKKGKKLYLLLKKEFSEKGVKLDSSLRGLIIKSGISHIEGIYKFMKRVSDIG
;
A
#
# COMPACT_ATOMS: atom_id res chain seq x y z
N MET A 1 11.71 -2.17 19.94
CA MET A 1 10.47 -2.01 19.15
C MET A 1 9.35 -2.68 19.94
N LYS A 2 8.42 -1.92 20.55
CA LYS A 2 7.35 -2.52 21.38
C LYS A 2 6.31 -3.14 20.45
N PHE A 3 6.12 -4.45 20.54
CA PHE A 3 5.09 -5.20 19.83
C PHE A 3 3.72 -4.59 20.13
N ASN A 4 3.00 -4.13 19.10
CA ASN A 4 1.62 -3.67 19.26
C ASN A 4 0.67 -4.81 18.84
N PRO A 5 0.11 -5.58 19.78
CA PRO A 5 -0.78 -6.70 19.47
C PRO A 5 -2.05 -6.25 18.71
N LYS A 6 -2.41 -4.97 18.79
CA LYS A 6 -3.57 -4.41 18.07
C LYS A 6 -3.25 -4.08 16.61
N LEU A 7 -2.00 -4.15 16.16
CA LEU A 7 -1.65 -3.77 14.78
C LEU A 7 -2.40 -4.61 13.75
N LYS A 8 -2.56 -5.91 14.00
CA LYS A 8 -3.34 -6.80 13.13
C LYS A 8 -4.78 -6.31 12.99
N GLN A 9 -5.46 -6.05 14.12
CA GLN A 9 -6.83 -5.52 14.15
C GLN A 9 -6.95 -4.16 13.46
N GLU A 10 -5.97 -3.28 13.61
CA GLU A 10 -5.94 -2.00 12.92
C GLU A 10 -5.79 -2.17 11.40
N ILE A 11 -4.96 -3.10 10.93
CA ILE A 11 -4.75 -3.38 9.50
C ILE A 11 -6.00 -3.99 8.85
N GLU A 12 -6.75 -4.85 9.55
CA GLU A 12 -7.98 -5.47 9.03
C GLU A 12 -9.01 -4.43 8.57
N LYS A 13 -9.07 -3.25 9.20
CA LYS A 13 -9.98 -2.15 8.82
C LYS A 13 -9.75 -1.64 7.39
N TYR A 14 -8.59 -1.94 6.80
CA TYR A 14 -8.19 -1.46 5.49
C TYR A 14 -8.30 -2.52 4.39
N LYS A 15 -8.77 -3.74 4.67
CA LYS A 15 -8.83 -4.81 3.64
C LYS A 15 -9.69 -4.48 2.43
N GLY A 16 -10.70 -3.64 2.60
CA GLY A 16 -11.54 -3.14 1.49
C GLY A 16 -10.90 -2.02 0.67
N TYR A 17 -9.68 -1.58 1.00
CA TYR A 17 -9.01 -0.49 0.29
C TYR A 17 -8.31 -1.02 -0.97
N VAL A 18 -8.19 -0.14 -1.96
CA VAL A 18 -7.25 -0.32 -3.06
C VAL A 18 -5.85 0.04 -2.57
N ILE A 19 -4.92 -0.90 -2.66
CA ILE A 19 -3.53 -0.70 -2.26
C ILE A 19 -2.67 -0.53 -3.50
N ILE A 20 -1.91 0.57 -3.54
CA ILE A 20 -0.90 0.81 -4.56
C ILE A 20 0.48 0.61 -3.92
N VAL A 21 1.25 -0.30 -4.51
CA VAL A 21 2.60 -0.68 -4.07
C VAL A 21 3.65 -0.39 -5.14
N GLU A 22 4.94 -0.47 -4.80
CA GLU A 22 6.00 -0.22 -5.76
C GLU A 22 6.14 -1.36 -6.79
N GLY A 23 6.27 -2.60 -6.31
CA GLY A 23 6.61 -3.74 -7.17
C GLY A 23 5.71 -4.97 -7.02
N LYS A 24 5.90 -5.95 -7.91
CA LYS A 24 5.12 -7.20 -7.92
C LYS A 24 5.32 -8.06 -6.65
N LYS A 25 6.50 -8.01 -6.02
CA LYS A 25 6.76 -8.73 -4.76
C LYS A 25 5.87 -8.20 -3.62
N ASP A 26 5.61 -6.90 -3.62
CA ASP A 26 4.75 -6.25 -2.64
C ASP A 26 3.28 -6.65 -2.84
N ILE A 27 2.84 -6.86 -4.10
CA ILE A 27 1.50 -7.39 -4.39
C ILE A 27 1.29 -8.71 -3.67
N ASN A 28 2.22 -9.67 -3.86
CA ASN A 28 2.09 -10.99 -3.25
C ASN A 28 2.09 -10.90 -1.72
N SER A 29 2.91 -10.01 -1.18
CA SER A 29 2.99 -9.74 0.26
C SER A 29 1.70 -9.14 0.82
N MET A 30 1.03 -8.25 0.11
CA MET A 30 -0.25 -7.68 0.56
C MET A 30 -1.41 -8.66 0.35
N LYS A 31 -1.40 -9.44 -0.74
CA LYS A 31 -2.41 -10.46 -1.00
C LYS A 31 -2.41 -11.57 0.04
N SER A 32 -1.24 -12.02 0.48
CA SER A 32 -1.13 -13.02 1.56
C SER A 32 -1.63 -12.50 2.92
N LEU A 33 -1.71 -11.18 3.09
CA LEU A 33 -2.31 -10.53 4.26
C LEU A 33 -3.84 -10.35 4.13
N GLY A 34 -4.42 -10.74 3.00
CA GLY A 34 -5.86 -10.68 2.71
C GLY A 34 -6.32 -9.38 2.07
N PHE A 35 -5.42 -8.58 1.48
CA PHE A 35 -5.82 -7.47 0.61
C PHE A 35 -6.11 -7.98 -0.80
N GLU A 36 -7.29 -7.71 -1.32
CA GLU A 36 -7.70 -8.23 -2.63
C GLU A 36 -7.31 -7.29 -3.77
N LYS A 37 -7.60 -5.99 -3.60
CA LYS A 37 -7.34 -4.94 -4.60
C LYS A 37 -5.94 -4.37 -4.42
N VAL A 38 -4.92 -5.01 -5.02
CA VAL A 38 -3.51 -4.57 -4.90
C VAL A 38 -2.86 -4.40 -6.27
N TYR A 39 -2.25 -3.24 -6.51
CA TYR A 39 -1.65 -2.87 -7.79
C TYR A 39 -0.20 -2.40 -7.60
N ALA A 40 0.73 -2.95 -8.38
CA ALA A 40 2.08 -2.40 -8.49
C ALA A 40 2.11 -1.24 -9.47
N ILE A 41 2.85 -0.20 -9.10
CA ILE A 41 3.06 0.99 -9.93
C ILE A 41 4.23 0.81 -10.92
N HIS A 42 5.23 0.00 -10.58
CA HIS A 42 6.29 -0.34 -11.53
C HIS A 42 5.92 -1.61 -12.30
N GLN A 43 5.80 -1.47 -13.62
CA GLN A 43 5.55 -2.57 -14.54
C GLN A 43 6.46 -2.47 -15.75
N THR A 44 7.14 -3.56 -16.09
CA THR A 44 8.04 -3.62 -17.24
C THR A 44 7.28 -3.30 -18.53
N GLY A 45 7.83 -2.38 -19.34
CA GLY A 45 7.25 -2.01 -20.63
C GLY A 45 6.07 -1.04 -20.55
N ILE A 46 5.73 -0.52 -19.37
CA ILE A 46 4.65 0.47 -19.19
C ILE A 46 5.22 1.69 -18.48
N SER A 47 4.93 2.87 -19.01
CA SER A 47 5.33 4.12 -18.36
C SER A 47 4.54 4.35 -17.08
N LEU A 48 5.10 5.14 -16.16
CA LEU A 48 4.41 5.47 -14.91
C LEU A 48 3.03 6.10 -15.15
N ARG A 49 2.93 6.99 -16.15
CA ARG A 49 1.68 7.69 -16.48
C ARG A 49 0.61 6.76 -17.02
N GLU A 50 0.98 5.89 -17.97
CA GLU A 50 0.07 4.85 -18.49
C GLU A 50 -0.40 3.93 -17.38
N ARG A 51 0.51 3.56 -16.46
CA ARG A 51 0.15 2.70 -15.34
C ARG A 51 -0.82 3.37 -14.37
N ILE A 52 -0.64 4.66 -14.09
CA ILE A 52 -1.60 5.43 -13.27
C ILE A 52 -2.97 5.48 -13.96
N GLU A 53 -3.02 5.68 -15.28
CA GLU A 53 -4.26 5.68 -16.06
C GLU A 53 -4.98 4.33 -15.97
N GLU A 54 -4.25 3.24 -16.21
CA GLU A 54 -4.77 1.88 -16.14
C GLU A 54 -5.38 1.58 -14.76
N ILE A 55 -4.63 1.88 -13.69
CA ILE A 55 -5.12 1.69 -12.32
C ILE A 55 -6.36 2.54 -12.08
N SER A 56 -6.32 3.83 -12.47
CA SER A 56 -7.44 4.76 -12.25
C SER A 56 -8.72 4.35 -12.98
N ASN A 57 -8.61 3.69 -14.13
CA ASN A 57 -9.75 3.17 -14.89
C ASN A 57 -10.28 1.85 -14.31
N SER A 58 -9.47 1.11 -13.57
CA SER A 58 -9.84 -0.17 -12.95
C SER A 58 -10.52 -0.05 -11.58
N ILE A 59 -10.52 1.14 -10.99
CA ILE A 59 -11.03 1.41 -9.64
C ILE A 59 -12.35 2.17 -9.69
N GLU A 60 -13.18 1.99 -8.67
CA GLU A 60 -14.44 2.72 -8.57
C GLU A 60 -14.22 4.07 -7.88
N LYS A 61 -14.98 5.12 -8.25
CA LYS A 61 -14.88 6.46 -7.61
C LYS A 61 -15.10 6.46 -6.10
N LYS A 62 -15.82 5.45 -5.56
CA LYS A 62 -16.07 5.29 -4.13
C LYS A 62 -14.95 4.55 -3.39
N ASP A 63 -14.05 3.87 -4.11
CA ASP A 63 -12.93 3.15 -3.51
C ASP A 63 -12.00 4.14 -2.80
N LYS A 64 -11.50 3.71 -1.63
CA LYS A 64 -10.42 4.41 -0.94
C LYS A 64 -9.10 3.80 -1.36
N ILE A 65 -8.17 4.64 -1.80
CA ILE A 65 -6.81 4.21 -2.16
C ILE A 65 -5.86 4.49 -1.01
N CYS A 66 -5.03 3.51 -0.68
CA CYS A 66 -3.81 3.72 0.10
C CYS A 66 -2.56 3.48 -0.75
N ILE A 67 -1.62 4.43 -0.74
CA ILE A 67 -0.34 4.32 -1.42
C ILE A 67 0.74 3.91 -0.41
N LEU A 68 1.23 2.69 -0.56
CA LEU A 68 2.32 2.11 0.23
C LEU A 68 3.57 2.06 -0.63
N THR A 69 4.47 3.01 -0.42
CA THR A 69 5.82 3.03 -1.00
C THR A 69 6.83 2.91 0.13
N ASP A 70 8.06 2.54 -0.20
CA ASP A 70 9.13 2.41 0.79
C ASP A 70 9.36 3.71 1.54
N ILE A 71 9.75 3.60 2.81
CA ILE A 71 9.99 4.76 3.69
C ILE A 71 11.42 5.26 3.49
N ASP A 72 11.77 5.55 2.24
CA ASP A 72 13.04 6.16 1.87
C ASP A 72 12.82 7.46 1.06
N LYS A 73 13.92 8.11 0.66
CA LYS A 73 13.84 9.38 -0.11
C LYS A 73 13.17 9.19 -1.48
N LYS A 74 13.37 8.05 -2.15
CA LYS A 74 12.80 7.75 -3.48
C LYS A 74 11.32 7.40 -3.35
N GLY A 75 10.97 6.49 -2.45
CA GLY A 75 9.60 6.11 -2.13
C GLY A 75 8.77 7.29 -1.64
N LYS A 76 9.34 8.25 -0.90
CA LYS A 76 8.65 9.51 -0.53
C LYS A 76 8.36 10.39 -1.75
N LYS A 77 9.31 10.54 -2.69
CA LYS A 77 9.09 11.28 -3.93
C LYS A 77 7.99 10.63 -4.78
N LEU A 78 8.05 9.31 -4.92
CA LEU A 78 7.04 8.52 -5.62
C LEU A 78 5.66 8.68 -4.97
N TYR A 79 5.57 8.58 -3.63
CA TYR A 79 4.32 8.81 -2.90
C TYR A 79 3.71 10.18 -3.21
N LEU A 80 4.51 11.25 -3.20
CA LEU A 80 4.02 12.60 -3.48
C LEU A 80 3.54 12.74 -4.93
N LEU A 81 4.27 12.17 -5.88
CA LEU A 81 3.89 12.15 -7.29
C LEU A 81 2.55 11.41 -7.47
N LEU A 82 2.46 10.17 -6.99
CA LEU A 82 1.22 9.38 -7.10
C LEU A 82 0.05 10.06 -6.38
N LYS A 83 0.30 10.62 -5.21
CA LYS A 83 -0.72 11.37 -4.47
C LYS A 83 -1.30 12.51 -5.31
N LYS A 84 -0.43 13.27 -5.98
CA LYS A 84 -0.85 14.35 -6.87
C LYS A 84 -1.69 13.80 -8.04
N GLU A 85 -1.15 12.86 -8.79
CA GLU A 85 -1.78 12.32 -10.01
C GLU A 85 -3.14 11.65 -9.72
N PHE A 86 -3.25 10.84 -8.66
CA PHE A 86 -4.53 10.21 -8.29
C PHE A 86 -5.54 11.21 -7.73
N SER A 87 -5.09 12.27 -7.05
CA SER A 87 -6.00 13.33 -6.56
C SER A 87 -6.58 14.13 -7.71
N GLU A 88 -5.78 14.46 -8.73
CA GLU A 88 -6.24 15.16 -9.94
C GLU A 88 -7.29 14.33 -10.72
N LYS A 89 -7.23 13.00 -10.61
CA LYS A 89 -8.24 12.08 -11.17
C LYS A 89 -9.49 11.92 -10.29
N GLY A 90 -9.59 12.63 -9.18
CA GLY A 90 -10.77 12.65 -8.30
C GLY A 90 -10.90 11.43 -7.39
N VAL A 91 -9.80 10.69 -7.16
CA VAL A 91 -9.82 9.49 -6.33
C VAL A 91 -9.67 9.84 -4.84
N LYS A 92 -10.37 9.08 -3.96
CA LYS A 92 -10.28 9.26 -2.50
C LYS A 92 -9.02 8.60 -1.94
N LEU A 93 -7.98 9.39 -1.74
CA LEU A 93 -6.75 8.94 -1.10
C LEU A 93 -6.85 8.94 0.43
N ASP A 94 -6.34 7.90 1.06
CA ASP A 94 -6.25 7.75 2.51
C ASP A 94 -4.86 7.23 2.91
N SER A 95 -4.13 8.05 3.68
CA SER A 95 -2.78 7.74 4.15
C SER A 95 -2.74 7.09 5.54
N SER A 96 -3.87 6.73 6.14
CA SER A 96 -3.94 6.26 7.53
C SER A 96 -3.21 4.94 7.72
N LEU A 97 -3.39 3.97 6.81
CA LEU A 97 -2.65 2.71 6.81
C LEU A 97 -1.14 2.94 6.64
N ARG A 98 -0.72 3.83 5.72
CA ARG A 98 0.69 4.20 5.56
C ARG A 98 1.26 4.77 6.88
N GLY A 99 0.53 5.67 7.54
CA GLY A 99 0.90 6.24 8.83
C GLY A 99 1.02 5.19 9.93
N LEU A 100 0.10 4.22 9.96
CA LEU A 100 0.12 3.09 10.88
C LEU A 100 1.37 2.21 10.71
N ILE A 101 1.74 1.90 9.46
CA ILE A 101 2.94 1.13 9.11
C ILE A 101 4.21 1.88 9.56
N ILE A 102 4.31 3.17 9.24
CA ILE A 102 5.44 4.03 9.64
C ILE A 102 5.58 4.04 11.17
N LYS A 103 4.48 4.26 11.91
CA LYS A 103 4.46 4.27 13.38
C LYS A 103 4.85 2.92 13.99
N SER A 104 4.58 1.84 13.27
CA SER A 104 4.96 0.49 13.70
C SER A 104 6.45 0.21 13.52
N GLY A 105 7.22 1.13 12.91
CA GLY A 105 8.66 1.02 12.68
C GLY A 105 9.05 0.07 11.54
N ILE A 106 8.11 -0.20 10.62
CA ILE A 106 8.34 -1.08 9.48
C ILE A 106 8.81 -0.24 8.30
N SER A 107 10.08 -0.36 7.90
CA SER A 107 10.73 0.49 6.89
C SER A 107 10.37 0.15 5.44
N HIS A 108 10.06 -1.13 5.17
CA HIS A 108 9.81 -1.67 3.82
C HIS A 108 8.56 -2.54 3.83
N ILE A 109 7.87 -2.63 2.69
CA ILE A 109 6.65 -3.44 2.54
C ILE A 109 6.93 -4.93 2.77
N GLU A 110 8.08 -5.45 2.31
CA GLU A 110 8.52 -6.82 2.63
C GLU A 110 8.64 -7.06 4.14
N GLY A 111 8.97 -6.02 4.91
CA GLY A 111 9.00 -6.05 6.36
C GLY A 111 7.61 -6.19 6.98
N ILE A 112 6.56 -5.65 6.34
CA ILE A 112 5.17 -5.76 6.79
C ILE A 112 4.72 -7.22 6.78
N TYR A 113 4.97 -7.91 5.67
CA TYR A 113 4.62 -9.31 5.54
C TYR A 113 5.35 -10.18 6.57
N LYS A 114 6.68 -10.03 6.71
CA LYS A 114 7.47 -10.76 7.70
C LYS A 114 6.98 -10.49 9.13
N PHE A 115 6.65 -9.23 9.43
CA PHE A 115 6.13 -8.83 10.73
C PHE A 115 4.75 -9.46 11.00
N MET A 116 3.81 -9.35 10.06
CA MET A 116 2.46 -9.87 10.21
C MET A 116 2.40 -11.41 10.23
N LYS A 117 3.30 -12.08 9.51
CA LYS A 117 3.44 -13.55 9.59
C LYS A 117 3.87 -13.96 11.00
N ARG A 118 4.91 -13.34 11.56
CA ARG A 118 5.31 -13.56 12.95
C ARG A 118 4.18 -13.27 13.95
N VAL A 119 3.38 -12.21 13.73
CA VAL A 119 2.22 -11.90 14.58
C VAL A 119 1.14 -12.98 14.48
N SER A 120 0.95 -13.58 13.31
CA SER A 120 -0.05 -14.64 13.11
C SER A 120 0.41 -16.01 13.63
N ASP A 121 1.71 -16.27 13.66
CA ASP A 121 2.28 -17.52 14.19
C ASP A 121 2.35 -17.53 15.73
N ILE A 122 2.20 -16.37 16.39
CA ILE A 122 2.24 -16.20 17.85
C ILE A 122 0.83 -16.11 18.46
N GLY A 123 -0.22 -16.09 17.62
CA GLY A 123 -1.62 -15.96 18.04
C GLY A 123 -2.38 -17.27 18.01
#